data_AF-A0A1F7R829-F1
#
_entry.id   AF-A0A1F7R829-F1
#
_cell.length_a   1.000
_cell.length_b   1.000
_cell.length_c   1.000
_cell.angle_alpha   90.00
_cell.angle_beta   90.00
_cell.angle_gamma   90.00
#
_symmetry.space_group_name_H-M   'P 1'
#
loop_
_entity.id
_entity.type
_entity.pdbx_description
1 polymer ?
#
loop_
_entity_poly.entity_id
_entity_poly.type
_entity_poly.pdbx_seq_one_letter_code
_entity_poly.pdbx_strand_id
1 'polypeptide(L)'
;MKFLSSLKKIKTDSRGDTIIEVLIAMAILALVLGTAYAISSQSLKTGTSAGQRSRALGYAQSQIEFVKQAQATSPALMGQYTYYDPARSHDDQDPFCVTPDGAFQRVPADADASHPCNSYEGFYTVRSSYGGDPALPDYQVFSIHVWWASANLSGEQNHLVLYYKLPGSVDTPPTVNLVALPSSVSNGGSSDLTWSTTNAISCTASGGWSGAKLTGGTEQVGPLSFTTTYTLACDGPGGSASDSETITVTNPPSPSPSPSPSPSPSPPPPSPSPSPPPPSSGCPNPQSGDDGSNRPNACVRSIVSTRTGPNSITFRIWASHCYSGLSVSYPGNSQTLSWIASPSDNSAEYDYSVSNASSSSGTATATCSGNGTSWGDVSVSAWGQPSPPPPSPPPITPPPPVWETRTVCGDPWAGEYLHDGGCTPEERNFGYITTLACFRNGQFDHWGGC
;
A
#
# COMPACT_ATOMS: atom_id res chain seq x y z
N MET A 1 -45.85 33.01 41.09
CA MET A 1 -46.74 32.62 42.20
C MET A 1 -46.05 32.90 43.53
N LYS A 2 -46.66 33.75 44.37
CA LYS A 2 -46.45 33.94 45.82
C LYS A 2 -45.03 34.27 46.33
N PHE A 3 -44.55 35.49 46.10
CA PHE A 3 -43.53 36.11 46.98
C PHE A 3 -43.63 37.66 47.06
N LEU A 4 -44.81 38.24 46.77
CA LEU A 4 -45.04 39.69 46.74
C LEU A 4 -46.25 40.12 47.58
N SER A 5 -46.43 39.57 48.78
CA SER A 5 -47.55 39.96 49.66
C SER A 5 -47.19 40.04 51.15
N SER A 6 -46.00 40.57 51.46
CA SER A 6 -45.64 40.93 52.85
C SER A 6 -44.68 42.11 52.90
N LEU A 7 -45.08 43.23 52.30
CA LEU A 7 -44.57 44.55 52.68
C LEU A 7 -45.62 45.22 53.59
N LYS A 8 -45.58 44.82 54.87
CA LYS A 8 -46.40 45.39 55.92
C LYS A 8 -45.75 46.73 56.33
N LYS A 9 -46.41 47.83 55.98
CA LYS A 9 -46.27 49.22 56.49
C LYS A 9 -45.11 49.43 57.48
N ILE A 10 -43.98 49.91 56.98
CA ILE A 10 -43.02 50.66 57.81
C ILE A 10 -43.50 52.10 57.81
N LYS A 11 -43.97 52.54 58.97
CA LYS A 11 -44.40 53.91 59.24
C LYS A 11 -43.15 54.79 59.29
N THR A 12 -42.90 55.55 58.23
CA THR A 12 -41.87 56.60 58.19
C THR A 12 -42.37 57.79 58.99
N ASP A 13 -42.01 57.80 60.28
CA ASP A 13 -42.00 59.01 61.08
C ASP A 13 -40.74 58.98 61.96
N SER A 14 -39.60 59.26 61.33
CA SER A 14 -38.40 59.73 62.03
C SER A 14 -37.50 60.43 61.03
N ARG A 15 -37.57 61.76 61.02
CA ARG A 15 -36.47 62.60 60.52
C ARG A 15 -35.28 62.35 61.45
N GLY A 16 -34.35 61.49 61.04
CA GLY A 16 -33.09 61.31 61.74
C GLY A 16 -32.67 59.85 61.87
N ASP A 17 -32.20 59.26 60.77
CA ASP A 17 -30.96 58.49 60.84
C ASP A 17 -30.25 58.45 59.47
N THR A 18 -29.79 59.61 59.01
CA THR A 18 -29.02 59.74 57.76
C THR A 18 -27.72 58.94 57.79
N ILE A 19 -27.25 58.52 58.96
CA ILE A 19 -26.02 57.75 59.12
C ILE A 19 -26.24 56.30 58.70
N ILE A 20 -27.34 55.66 59.11
CA ILE A 20 -27.63 54.26 58.74
C ILE A 20 -27.83 54.13 57.23
N GLU A 21 -28.56 55.05 56.59
CA GLU A 21 -28.79 55.03 55.14
C GLU A 21 -27.49 55.23 54.35
N VAL A 22 -26.61 56.14 54.78
CA VAL A 22 -25.29 56.35 54.18
C VAL A 22 -24.40 55.12 54.35
N LEU A 23 -24.43 54.46 55.51
CA LEU A 23 -23.66 53.23 55.74
C LEU A 23 -24.15 52.07 54.87
N ILE A 24 -25.47 51.93 54.69
CA ILE A 24 -26.04 50.93 53.77
C ILE A 24 -25.65 51.26 52.32
N ALA A 25 -25.73 52.53 51.90
CA ALA A 25 -25.34 52.95 50.57
C ALA A 25 -23.84 52.68 50.29
N MET A 26 -22.97 52.96 51.26
CA MET A 26 -21.53 52.67 51.18
C MET A 26 -21.25 51.16 51.14
N ALA A 27 -21.99 50.34 51.89
CA ALA A 27 -21.85 48.89 51.86
C ALA A 27 -22.28 48.30 50.49
N ILE A 28 -23.38 48.81 49.92
CA ILE A 28 -23.83 48.43 48.58
C ILE A 28 -22.80 48.86 47.53
N LEU A 29 -22.27 50.08 47.63
CA LEU A 29 -21.25 50.58 46.70
C LEU A 29 -19.96 49.74 46.78
N ALA A 30 -19.51 49.38 47.97
CA ALA A 30 -18.36 48.50 48.18
C ALA A 30 -18.59 47.10 47.58
N LEU A 31 -19.79 46.53 47.77
CA LEU A 31 -20.15 45.24 47.19
C LEU A 31 -20.18 45.31 45.65
N VAL A 32 -20.77 46.36 45.07
CA VAL A 32 -20.85 46.56 43.62
C VAL A 32 -19.46 46.78 43.01
N LEU A 33 -18.60 47.56 43.65
CA LEU A 33 -17.22 47.76 43.19
C LEU A 33 -16.40 46.47 43.31
N GLY A 34 -16.58 45.71 44.40
CA GLY A 34 -15.93 44.42 44.59
C GLY A 34 -16.32 43.39 43.53
N THR A 35 -17.62 43.28 43.21
CA THR A 35 -18.09 42.37 42.15
C THR A 35 -17.66 42.84 40.76
N ALA A 36 -17.71 44.14 40.47
CA ALA A 36 -17.27 44.70 39.19
C ALA A 36 -15.77 44.46 38.95
N TYR A 37 -14.93 44.63 39.98
CA TYR A 37 -13.50 44.33 39.90
C TYR A 37 -13.25 42.84 39.69
N ALA A 38 -13.93 41.97 40.45
CA ALA A 38 -13.80 40.52 40.31
C ALA A 38 -14.15 40.06 38.89
N ILE A 39 -15.30 40.50 38.36
CA ILE A 39 -15.75 40.17 37.00
C ILE A 39 -14.74 40.69 35.96
N SER A 40 -14.33 41.95 36.06
CA SER A 40 -13.39 42.56 35.10
C SER A 40 -12.04 41.84 35.08
N SER A 41 -11.52 41.48 36.25
CA SER A 41 -10.26 40.75 36.37
C SER A 41 -10.36 39.34 35.77
N GLN A 42 -11.49 38.65 35.97
CA GLN A 42 -11.73 37.34 35.40
C GLN A 42 -11.88 37.41 33.87
N SER A 43 -12.63 38.38 33.36
CA SER A 43 -12.79 38.62 31.93
C SER A 43 -11.45 38.93 31.24
N LEU A 44 -10.60 39.74 31.87
CA LEU A 44 -9.26 40.03 31.36
C LEU A 44 -8.40 38.75 31.30
N LYS A 45 -8.37 37.95 32.37
CA LYS A 45 -7.64 36.68 32.41
C LYS A 45 -8.09 35.74 31.29
N THR A 46 -9.40 35.54 31.15
CA THR A 46 -9.97 34.69 30.09
C THR A 46 -9.67 35.23 28.69
N GLY A 47 -9.71 36.55 28.50
CA GLY A 47 -9.36 37.18 27.22
C GLY A 47 -7.89 36.98 26.85
N THR A 48 -6.98 37.19 27.81
CA THR A 48 -5.54 36.99 27.58
C THR A 48 -5.17 35.54 27.31
N SER A 49 -5.77 34.57 28.03
CA SER A 49 -5.49 33.15 27.82
C SER A 49 -6.02 32.64 26.48
N ALA A 50 -7.21 33.09 26.06
CA ALA A 50 -7.75 32.80 24.73
C ALA A 50 -6.86 33.38 23.62
N GLY A 51 -6.39 34.62 23.77
CA GLY A 51 -5.46 35.25 22.84
C GLY A 51 -4.13 34.49 22.73
N GLN A 52 -3.55 34.09 23.86
CA GLN A 52 -2.30 33.32 23.88
C GLN A 52 -2.45 31.95 23.20
N ARG A 53 -3.57 31.24 23.45
CA ARG A 53 -3.86 29.96 22.82
C ARG A 53 -4.07 30.09 21.31
N SER A 54 -4.75 31.13 20.86
CA SER A 54 -4.93 31.41 19.44
C SER A 54 -3.58 31.65 18.73
N ARG A 55 -2.66 32.39 19.36
CA ARG A 55 -1.29 32.57 18.84
C ARG A 55 -0.51 31.26 18.82
N ALA A 56 -0.57 30.47 19.90
CA ALA A 56 0.07 29.15 19.94
C ALA A 56 -0.42 28.23 18.82
N LEU A 57 -1.74 28.25 18.54
CA LEU A 57 -2.32 27.51 17.43
C LEU A 57 -1.78 28.00 16.08
N GLY A 58 -1.65 29.31 15.90
CA GLY A 58 -1.06 29.89 14.69
C GLY A 58 0.38 29.40 14.44
N TYR A 59 1.21 29.31 15.48
CA TYR A 59 2.56 28.75 15.37
C TYR A 59 2.55 27.25 15.05
N ALA A 60 1.68 26.48 15.70
CA ALA A 60 1.57 25.06 15.42
C ALA A 60 1.11 24.82 13.96
N GLN A 61 0.15 25.61 13.49
CA GLN A 61 -0.32 25.58 12.10
C GLN A 61 0.77 26.00 11.11
N SER A 62 1.58 27.01 11.43
CA SER A 62 2.66 27.44 10.54
C SER A 62 3.72 26.35 10.34
N GLN A 63 4.05 25.58 11.39
CA GLN A 63 4.93 24.41 11.27
C GLN A 63 4.34 23.38 10.29
N ILE A 64 3.03 23.11 10.37
CA ILE A 64 2.35 22.20 9.43
C ILE A 64 2.41 22.72 8.00
N GLU A 65 2.22 24.03 7.78
CA GLU A 65 2.33 24.62 6.44
C GLU A 65 3.75 24.50 5.88
N PHE A 66 4.80 24.65 6.70
CA PHE A 66 6.17 24.40 6.27
C PHE A 66 6.41 22.93 5.89
N VAL A 67 5.82 21.99 6.63
CA VAL A 67 5.87 20.56 6.28
C VAL A 67 5.16 20.30 4.95
N LYS A 68 3.96 20.85 4.76
CA LYS A 68 3.21 20.75 3.48
C LYS A 68 4.00 21.33 2.31
N GLN A 69 4.60 22.50 2.49
CA GLN A 69 5.39 23.13 1.46
C GLN A 69 6.63 22.30 1.12
N ALA A 70 7.38 21.83 2.12
CA ALA A 70 8.54 20.97 1.92
C ALA A 70 8.17 19.69 1.16
N GLN A 71 7.02 19.08 1.49
CA GLN A 71 6.48 17.92 0.77
C GLN A 71 6.24 18.22 -0.71
N ALA A 72 5.70 19.39 -1.04
CA ALA A 72 5.40 19.76 -2.42
C ALA A 72 6.64 20.17 -3.23
N THR A 73 7.63 20.82 -2.59
CA THR A 73 8.70 21.53 -3.32
C THR A 73 10.09 20.91 -3.20
N SER A 74 10.38 20.09 -2.17
CA SER A 74 11.76 19.67 -1.89
C SER A 74 11.86 18.38 -1.06
N PRO A 75 12.06 17.21 -1.72
CA PRO A 75 12.26 15.93 -1.03
C PRO A 75 13.44 15.92 -0.04
N ALA A 76 14.49 16.70 -0.32
CA ALA A 76 15.65 16.82 0.56
C ALA A 76 15.34 17.50 1.91
N LEU A 77 14.44 18.50 1.92
CA LEU A 77 13.98 19.15 3.15
C LEU A 77 13.08 18.22 3.95
N MET A 78 12.21 17.47 3.26
CA MET A 78 11.41 16.43 3.91
C MET A 78 12.28 15.39 4.59
N GLY A 79 13.35 14.92 3.95
CA GLY A 79 14.30 13.99 4.57
C GLY A 79 14.96 14.53 5.85
N GLN A 80 15.08 15.85 6.01
CA GLN A 80 15.55 16.47 7.26
C GLN A 80 14.44 16.51 8.32
N TYR A 81 13.19 16.81 7.93
CA TYR A 81 12.05 16.90 8.84
C TYR A 81 11.60 15.52 9.34
N THR A 82 11.84 14.48 8.54
CA THR A 82 11.55 13.09 8.88
C THR A 82 12.77 12.31 9.36
N TYR A 83 13.92 12.99 9.57
CA TYR A 83 15.16 12.33 9.94
C TYR A 83 15.01 11.62 11.29
N TYR A 84 15.20 10.30 11.26
CA TYR A 84 15.18 9.42 12.43
C TYR A 84 16.55 8.76 12.56
N ASP A 85 17.16 8.84 13.74
CA ASP A 85 18.42 8.16 14.04
C ASP A 85 18.12 6.82 14.75
N PRO A 86 18.30 5.65 14.08
CA PRO A 86 18.03 4.36 14.68
C PRO A 86 19.01 3.96 15.79
N ALA A 87 20.12 4.69 15.96
CA ALA A 87 21.08 4.45 17.03
C ALA A 87 20.72 5.17 18.35
N ARG A 88 19.74 6.07 18.33
CA ARG A 88 19.26 6.80 19.51
C ARG A 88 17.89 6.29 19.96
N SER A 89 17.62 6.41 21.27
CA SER A 89 16.29 6.10 21.81
C SER A 89 15.27 7.12 21.29
N HIS A 90 13.99 6.75 21.24
CA HIS A 90 12.93 7.63 20.76
C HIS A 90 12.86 8.97 21.53
N ASP A 91 13.16 8.93 22.83
CA ASP A 91 13.20 10.11 23.71
C ASP A 91 14.46 10.96 23.52
N ASP A 92 15.53 10.39 22.94
CA ASP A 92 16.80 11.07 22.65
C ASP A 92 16.86 11.66 21.23
N GLN A 93 15.77 11.58 20.48
CA GLN A 93 15.69 12.22 19.18
C GLN A 93 15.54 13.73 19.34
N ASP A 94 16.46 14.48 18.72
CA ASP A 94 16.45 15.93 18.78
C ASP A 94 15.25 16.48 17.99
N PRO A 95 14.25 17.08 18.64
CA PRO A 95 13.14 17.74 17.96
C PRO A 95 13.63 18.96 17.19
N PHE A 96 12.82 19.50 16.29
CA PHE A 96 13.17 20.66 15.47
C PHE A 96 12.12 21.76 15.53
N CYS A 97 12.44 22.92 14.97
CA CYS A 97 11.44 23.91 14.56
C CYS A 97 11.87 24.58 13.25
N VAL A 98 10.93 25.16 12.53
CA VAL A 98 11.18 25.98 11.35
C VAL A 98 10.83 27.42 11.68
N THR A 99 11.83 28.28 11.81
CA THR A 99 11.67 29.69 12.19
C THR A 99 10.82 30.47 11.18
N PRO A 100 10.24 31.65 11.54
CA PRO A 100 9.36 32.39 10.63
C PRO A 100 9.97 32.83 9.29
N ASP A 101 11.30 32.93 9.23
CA ASP A 101 12.10 33.15 8.01
C ASP A 101 12.31 31.87 7.17
N GLY A 102 11.76 30.74 7.61
CA GLY A 102 11.81 29.45 6.92
C GLY A 102 13.06 28.62 7.23
N ALA A 103 13.90 29.03 8.18
CA ALA A 103 15.12 28.29 8.50
C ALA A 103 14.84 27.10 9.43
N PHE A 104 15.33 25.92 9.05
CA PHE A 104 15.28 24.73 9.89
C PHE A 104 16.29 24.84 11.03
N GLN A 105 15.84 24.60 12.26
CA GLN A 105 16.65 24.58 13.46
C GLN A 105 16.43 23.26 14.21
N ARG A 106 17.49 22.47 14.35
CA ARG A 106 17.48 21.30 15.24
C ARG A 106 17.64 21.80 16.68
N VAL A 107 16.89 21.23 17.61
CA VAL A 107 16.95 21.63 19.00
C VAL A 107 17.54 20.53 19.86
N PRO A 108 18.81 20.68 20.30
CA PRO A 108 19.42 19.72 21.19
C PRO A 108 18.81 19.79 22.59
N ALA A 109 18.99 18.72 23.38
CA ALA A 109 18.47 18.61 24.74
C ALA A 109 18.95 19.73 25.70
N ASP A 110 20.12 20.32 25.43
CA ASP A 110 20.76 21.38 26.23
C ASP A 110 20.47 22.80 25.69
N ALA A 111 19.54 22.96 24.74
CA ALA A 111 19.22 24.26 24.17
C ALA A 111 18.72 25.27 25.22
N ASP A 112 19.39 26.41 25.31
CA ASP A 112 19.07 27.47 26.25
C ASP A 112 17.85 28.31 25.83
N ALA A 113 17.43 29.23 26.70
CA ALA A 113 16.27 30.09 26.44
C ALA A 113 16.47 31.08 25.27
N SER A 114 17.70 31.27 24.77
CA SER A 114 18.01 32.14 23.63
C SER A 114 17.88 31.42 22.28
N HIS A 115 17.74 30.09 22.30
CA HIS A 115 17.53 29.30 21.08
C HIS A 115 16.27 29.78 20.35
N PRO A 116 16.29 29.96 19.01
CA PRO A 116 15.14 30.47 18.25
C PRO A 116 13.84 29.70 18.49
N CYS A 117 13.94 28.38 18.68
CA CYS A 117 12.81 27.50 18.99
C CYS A 117 12.29 27.60 20.45
N ASN A 118 13.08 28.15 21.38
CA ASN A 118 12.70 28.38 22.77
C ASN A 118 12.23 29.82 23.04
N SER A 119 12.47 30.73 22.09
CA SER A 119 12.11 32.14 22.19
C SER A 119 11.29 32.61 20.99
N TYR A 120 10.29 31.83 20.57
CA TYR A 120 9.35 32.29 19.54
C TYR A 120 8.63 33.55 20.03
N GLU A 121 8.99 34.68 19.40
CA GLU A 121 8.61 36.03 19.82
C GLU A 121 8.81 36.31 21.33
N GLY A 122 9.75 35.61 21.97
CA GLY A 122 10.09 35.78 23.39
C GLY A 122 9.14 35.15 24.41
N PHE A 123 8.12 34.40 23.99
CA PHE A 123 7.11 33.84 24.92
C PHE A 123 6.73 32.37 24.67
N TYR A 124 7.04 31.82 23.50
CA TYR A 124 6.61 30.49 23.11
C TYR A 124 7.81 29.58 22.85
N THR A 125 7.67 28.32 23.23
CA THR A 125 8.58 27.24 22.86
C THR A 125 7.87 26.36 21.85
N VAL A 126 8.53 26.08 20.71
CA VAL A 126 7.99 25.25 19.63
C VAL A 126 8.90 24.05 19.40
N ARG A 127 8.31 22.86 19.34
CA ARG A 127 8.99 21.60 19.01
C ARG A 127 8.15 20.80 18.04
N SER A 128 8.77 20.34 16.98
CA SER A 128 8.21 19.44 15.99
C SER A 128 9.03 18.17 15.97
N SER A 129 8.35 17.03 15.90
CA SER A 129 8.99 15.72 15.70
C SER A 129 8.18 14.89 14.74
N TYR A 130 8.84 13.91 14.13
CA TYR A 130 8.25 12.95 13.21
C TYR A 130 8.52 11.55 13.71
N GLY A 131 7.46 10.77 13.88
CA GLY A 131 7.55 9.39 14.38
C GLY A 131 6.22 8.91 14.93
N GLY A 132 6.17 7.62 15.29
CA GLY A 132 5.02 7.07 16.00
C GLY A 132 4.92 7.73 17.38
N ASP A 133 3.73 8.24 17.71
CA ASP A 133 3.40 8.51 19.10
C ASP A 133 3.60 7.19 19.87
N PRO A 134 4.16 7.17 21.09
CA PRO A 134 4.22 5.94 21.89
C PRO A 134 2.82 5.30 22.11
N ALA A 135 1.73 6.05 21.95
CA ALA A 135 0.36 5.54 21.93
C ALA A 135 -0.10 4.97 20.57
N LEU A 136 0.60 5.26 19.46
CA LEU A 136 0.26 4.90 18.07
C LEU A 136 1.54 4.60 17.24
N PRO A 137 2.22 3.45 17.48
CA PRO A 137 3.51 3.13 16.87
C PRO A 137 3.46 2.92 15.34
N ASP A 138 2.30 2.54 14.79
CA ASP A 138 2.14 2.24 13.36
C ASP A 138 1.87 3.48 12.50
N TYR A 139 1.74 4.67 13.11
CA TYR A 139 1.37 5.89 12.41
C TYR A 139 2.52 6.89 12.45
N GLN A 140 3.24 7.02 11.34
CA GLN A 140 4.20 8.10 11.15
C GLN A 140 3.45 9.44 11.04
N VAL A 141 3.37 10.16 12.15
CA VAL A 141 2.71 11.47 12.24
C VAL A 141 3.71 12.54 12.64
N PHE A 142 3.47 13.76 12.20
CA PHE A 142 4.12 14.92 12.79
C PHE A 142 3.37 15.31 14.06
N SER A 143 4.08 15.46 15.16
CA SER A 143 3.57 16.08 16.38
C SER A 143 4.22 17.44 16.56
N ILE A 144 3.40 18.46 16.77
CA ILE A 144 3.84 19.85 16.96
C ILE A 144 3.39 20.29 18.33
N HIS A 145 4.36 20.49 19.21
CA HIS A 145 4.17 20.89 20.59
C HIS A 145 4.52 22.38 20.74
N VAL A 146 3.61 23.13 21.38
CA VAL A 146 3.82 24.54 21.69
C VAL A 146 3.56 24.76 23.18
N TRP A 147 4.56 25.30 23.90
CA TRP A 147 4.46 25.65 25.32
C TRP A 147 4.52 27.16 25.51
N TRP A 148 3.80 27.65 26.52
CA TRP A 148 3.86 29.06 26.93
C TRP A 148 3.53 29.22 28.41
N ALA A 149 4.05 30.28 29.04
CA ALA A 149 3.76 30.58 30.43
C ALA A 149 2.27 30.92 30.63
N SER A 150 1.67 30.44 31.72
CA SER A 150 0.27 30.75 32.02
C SER A 150 0.06 32.23 32.34
N ALA A 151 -1.11 32.75 31.94
CA ALA A 151 -1.55 34.10 32.30
C ALA A 151 -1.73 34.32 33.82
N ASN A 152 -1.62 33.26 34.63
CA ASN A 152 -1.83 33.32 36.08
C ASN A 152 -0.54 33.53 36.89
N LEU A 153 0.63 33.70 36.24
CA LEU A 153 1.94 33.84 36.92
C LEU A 153 2.25 32.70 37.90
N SER A 154 1.55 31.56 37.79
CA SER A 154 1.63 30.42 38.71
C SER A 154 2.88 29.57 38.49
N GLY A 155 3.74 29.91 37.53
CA GLY A 155 4.84 29.07 37.08
C GLY A 155 4.40 27.84 36.26
N GLU A 156 3.10 27.60 36.12
CA GLU A 156 2.56 26.54 35.26
C GLU A 156 2.70 26.92 33.78
N GLN A 157 3.16 25.95 32.98
CA GLN A 157 3.20 26.07 31.53
C GLN A 157 1.94 25.48 30.92
N ASN A 158 1.33 26.22 30.00
CA ASN A 158 0.31 25.67 29.12
C ASN A 158 0.99 24.94 27.96
N HIS A 159 0.30 23.94 27.43
CA HIS A 159 0.81 23.09 26.35
C HIS A 159 -0.29 22.81 25.34
N LEU A 160 0.02 23.00 24.05
CA LEU A 160 -0.81 22.66 22.90
C LEU A 160 -0.06 21.64 22.04
N VAL A 161 -0.77 20.62 21.57
CA VAL A 161 -0.25 19.63 20.61
C VAL A 161 -1.16 19.60 19.38
N LEU A 162 -0.57 19.69 18.19
CA LEU A 162 -1.22 19.35 16.94
C LEU A 162 -0.59 18.11 16.33
N TYR A 163 -1.42 17.27 15.75
CA TYR A 163 -1.01 16.11 15.00
C TYR A 163 -1.32 16.32 13.53
N TYR A 164 -0.34 16.06 12.67
CA TYR A 164 -0.49 16.15 11.23
C TYR A 164 -0.02 14.87 10.56
N LYS A 165 -0.95 14.22 9.88
CA LYS A 165 -0.66 13.08 9.00
C LYS A 165 -0.45 13.63 7.59
N LEU A 166 0.66 13.25 6.96
CA LEU A 166 0.95 13.64 5.58
C LEU A 166 -0.14 13.09 4.62
N PRO A 167 -0.86 13.94 3.86
CA PRO A 167 -1.75 13.49 2.81
C PRO A 167 -0.90 12.99 1.64
N GLY A 168 -1.21 11.80 1.13
CA GLY A 168 -0.41 11.18 0.08
C GLY A 168 0.68 10.22 0.56
N SER A 169 0.74 9.87 1.85
CA SER A 169 1.22 8.53 2.24
C SER A 169 0.14 7.50 1.90
N VAL A 170 -0.30 7.45 0.63
CA VAL A 170 -0.77 6.17 0.10
C VAL A 170 0.52 5.37 0.02
N ASP A 171 0.69 4.47 0.98
CA ASP A 171 1.63 3.38 0.91
C ASP A 171 1.28 2.52 -0.30
N THR A 172 1.54 3.04 -1.50
CA THR A 172 1.58 2.22 -2.67
C THR A 172 2.85 1.39 -2.50
N PRO A 173 2.73 0.07 -2.33
CA PRO A 173 3.89 -0.77 -2.15
C PRO A 173 4.85 -0.51 -3.32
N PRO A 174 6.16 -0.45 -3.06
CA PRO A 174 7.11 -0.31 -4.14
C PRO A 174 6.89 -1.44 -5.15
N THR A 175 7.13 -1.16 -6.42
CA THR A 175 7.21 -2.24 -7.42
C THR A 175 8.65 -2.38 -7.86
N VAL A 176 9.06 -3.62 -8.06
CA VAL A 176 10.40 -3.96 -8.56
C VAL A 176 10.18 -4.84 -9.78
N ASN A 177 10.83 -4.49 -10.87
CA ASN A 177 10.88 -5.29 -12.09
C ASN A 177 12.35 -5.46 -12.46
N LEU A 178 12.86 -6.69 -12.36
CA LEU A 178 14.22 -7.09 -12.63
C LEU A 178 14.22 -8.07 -13.81
N VAL A 179 15.04 -7.80 -14.82
CA VAL A 179 15.12 -8.62 -16.04
C VAL A 179 16.58 -8.91 -16.38
N ALA A 180 16.87 -10.15 -16.77
CA ALA A 180 18.18 -10.58 -17.24
C ALA A 180 18.17 -10.84 -18.74
N LEU A 181 19.08 -10.20 -19.48
CA LEU A 181 19.22 -10.38 -20.91
C LEU A 181 20.69 -10.64 -21.27
N PRO A 182 21.06 -11.85 -21.74
CA PRO A 182 20.23 -13.06 -21.86
C PRO A 182 20.00 -13.80 -20.53
N SER A 183 18.85 -14.47 -20.36
CA SER A 183 18.54 -15.31 -19.19
C SER A 183 19.19 -16.70 -19.21
N SER A 184 19.90 -17.03 -20.30
CA SER A 184 20.72 -18.24 -20.42
C SER A 184 22.05 -17.93 -21.10
N VAL A 185 23.14 -18.43 -20.54
CA VAL A 185 24.50 -18.24 -21.06
C VAL A 185 25.25 -19.57 -21.10
N SER A 186 26.24 -19.69 -21.97
CA SER A 186 27.21 -20.79 -21.89
C SER A 186 28.13 -20.59 -20.70
N ASN A 187 28.76 -21.66 -20.22
CA ASN A 187 29.80 -21.55 -19.18
C ASN A 187 30.87 -20.50 -19.55
N GLY A 188 31.09 -19.53 -18.67
CA GLY A 188 31.98 -18.37 -18.86
C GLY A 188 31.31 -17.15 -19.51
N GLY A 189 30.03 -17.20 -19.85
CA GLY A 189 29.29 -16.08 -20.44
C GLY A 189 28.85 -15.03 -19.41
N SER A 190 28.39 -13.88 -19.89
CA SER A 190 27.87 -12.75 -19.11
C SER A 190 26.43 -12.40 -19.51
N SER A 191 25.70 -11.73 -18.61
CA SER A 191 24.34 -11.26 -18.83
C SER A 191 24.16 -9.85 -18.27
N ASP A 192 23.29 -9.05 -18.87
CA ASP A 192 22.97 -7.71 -18.37
C ASP A 192 21.67 -7.77 -17.55
N LEU A 193 21.76 -7.40 -16.27
CA LEU A 193 20.60 -7.22 -15.39
C LEU A 193 20.11 -5.78 -15.53
N THR A 194 18.85 -5.59 -15.90
CA THR A 194 18.19 -4.29 -15.94
C THR A 194 17.03 -4.27 -14.97
N TRP A 195 16.91 -3.20 -14.18
CA TRP A 195 15.80 -3.04 -13.24
C TRP A 195 15.19 -1.66 -13.27
N SER A 196 13.90 -1.62 -12.97
CA SER A 196 13.12 -0.40 -12.79
C SER A 196 12.24 -0.55 -11.56
N THR A 197 12.10 0.51 -10.79
CA THR A 197 11.24 0.53 -9.61
C THR A 197 10.31 1.73 -9.59
N THR A 198 9.17 1.59 -8.91
CA THR A 198 8.30 2.72 -8.58
C THR A 198 8.14 2.80 -7.08
N ASN A 199 8.08 4.02 -6.52
CA ASN A 199 7.84 4.28 -5.10
C ASN A 199 8.88 3.66 -4.13
N ALA A 200 10.06 3.26 -4.63
CA ALA A 200 11.20 2.83 -3.83
C ALA A 200 12.17 3.99 -3.57
N ILE A 201 12.79 4.00 -2.39
CA ILE A 201 13.80 4.98 -1.94
C ILE A 201 15.20 4.34 -1.92
N SER A 202 15.29 3.07 -1.53
CA SER A 202 16.54 2.32 -1.47
C SER A 202 16.37 0.92 -2.04
N CYS A 203 17.42 0.40 -2.69
CA CYS A 203 17.45 -0.97 -3.19
C CYS A 203 18.72 -1.68 -2.77
N THR A 204 18.61 -2.94 -2.37
CA THR A 204 19.71 -3.80 -1.94
C THR A 204 19.68 -5.08 -2.77
N ALA A 205 20.81 -5.37 -3.43
CA ALA A 205 21.03 -6.59 -4.18
C ALA A 205 21.48 -7.74 -3.26
N SER A 206 21.02 -8.97 -3.57
CA SER A 206 21.42 -10.21 -2.89
C SER A 206 21.39 -11.42 -3.84
N GLY A 207 22.04 -12.52 -3.45
CA GLY A 207 22.19 -13.72 -4.30
C GLY A 207 23.49 -13.68 -5.11
N GLY A 208 23.39 -13.68 -6.45
CA GLY A 208 24.53 -13.62 -7.38
C GLY A 208 25.26 -12.28 -7.47
N TRP A 209 24.79 -11.29 -6.72
CA TRP A 209 25.26 -9.91 -6.67
C TRP A 209 24.99 -9.36 -5.26
N SER A 210 25.57 -8.21 -4.93
CA SER A 210 25.44 -7.63 -3.60
C SER A 210 25.57 -6.10 -3.59
N GLY A 211 25.16 -5.50 -2.48
CA GLY A 211 25.34 -4.08 -2.19
C GLY A 211 24.14 -3.21 -2.53
N ALA A 212 24.25 -1.93 -2.19
CA ALA A 212 23.23 -0.92 -2.49
C ALA A 212 23.19 -0.63 -4.00
N LYS A 213 21.98 -0.57 -4.56
CA LYS A 213 21.72 -0.22 -5.96
C LYS A 213 20.83 1.02 -6.03
N LEU A 214 20.96 1.73 -7.15
CA LEU A 214 20.03 2.82 -7.47
C LEU A 214 18.62 2.24 -7.73
N THR A 215 17.59 3.09 -7.64
CA THR A 215 16.19 2.72 -7.88
C THR A 215 15.86 2.41 -9.35
N GLY A 216 16.84 2.50 -10.25
CA GLY A 216 16.79 2.00 -11.61
C GLY A 216 18.19 1.96 -12.22
N GLY A 217 18.44 1.01 -13.11
CA GLY A 217 19.73 0.88 -13.76
C GLY A 217 19.93 -0.41 -14.53
N THR A 218 21.13 -0.55 -15.07
CA THR A 218 21.62 -1.76 -15.74
C THR A 218 23.00 -2.10 -15.19
N GLU A 219 23.25 -3.38 -14.91
CA GLU A 219 24.53 -3.90 -14.44
C GLU A 219 24.84 -5.23 -15.10
N GLN A 220 26.05 -5.35 -15.65
CA GLN A 220 26.52 -6.60 -16.24
C GLN A 220 27.01 -7.56 -15.15
N VAL A 221 26.57 -8.82 -15.22
CA VAL A 221 26.97 -9.89 -14.32
C VAL A 221 27.66 -11.03 -15.08
N GLY A 222 28.73 -11.56 -14.50
CA GLY A 222 29.55 -12.63 -15.06
C GLY A 222 31.05 -12.38 -14.92
N PRO A 223 31.90 -13.25 -15.48
CA PRO A 223 31.56 -14.49 -16.18
C PRO A 223 30.94 -15.56 -15.24
N LEU A 224 29.93 -16.29 -15.72
CA LEU A 224 29.16 -17.26 -14.93
C LEU A 224 29.58 -18.70 -15.21
N SER A 225 29.93 -19.42 -14.14
CA SER A 225 30.27 -20.85 -14.20
C SER A 225 29.13 -21.77 -13.75
N PHE A 226 28.14 -21.23 -13.04
CA PHE A 226 26.99 -21.96 -12.48
C PHE A 226 25.72 -21.12 -12.59
N THR A 227 24.56 -21.79 -12.71
CA THR A 227 23.26 -21.13 -12.63
C THR A 227 23.14 -20.34 -11.34
N THR A 228 22.84 -19.05 -11.46
CA THR A 228 22.88 -18.10 -10.34
C THR A 228 21.59 -17.26 -10.33
N THR A 229 20.99 -17.10 -9.15
CA THR A 229 19.80 -16.28 -8.92
C THR A 229 20.18 -14.91 -8.36
N TYR A 230 19.59 -13.87 -8.92
CA TYR A 230 19.83 -12.47 -8.59
C TYR A 230 18.55 -11.87 -8.03
N THR A 231 18.60 -11.41 -6.78
CA THR A 231 17.45 -10.82 -6.09
C THR A 231 17.70 -9.34 -5.83
N LEU A 232 16.72 -8.49 -6.12
CA LEU A 232 16.71 -7.07 -5.75
C LEU A 232 15.57 -6.84 -4.76
N ALA A 233 15.89 -6.37 -3.56
CA ALA A 233 14.90 -5.92 -2.58
C ALA A 233 14.94 -4.39 -2.52
N CYS A 234 13.78 -3.74 -2.60
CA CYS A 234 13.66 -2.31 -2.54
C CYS A 234 12.65 -1.87 -1.49
N ASP A 235 13.03 -0.86 -0.72
CA ASP A 235 12.26 -0.29 0.37
C ASP A 235 11.79 1.10 0.00
N GLY A 236 10.53 1.38 0.33
CA GLY A 236 9.91 2.68 0.15
C GLY A 236 8.97 2.98 1.32
N PRO A 237 8.29 4.14 1.28
CA PRO A 237 7.27 4.47 2.28
C PRO A 237 6.23 3.35 2.38
N GLY A 238 5.83 2.81 1.21
CA GLY A 238 4.87 1.71 0.97
C GLY A 238 5.17 0.34 1.57
N GLY A 239 6.25 0.20 2.35
CA GLY A 239 6.83 -1.09 2.72
C GLY A 239 7.93 -1.53 1.74
N SER A 240 8.12 -2.84 1.61
CA SER A 240 9.21 -3.44 0.83
C SER A 240 8.66 -4.31 -0.30
N ALA A 241 9.36 -4.33 -1.42
CA ALA A 241 9.09 -5.25 -2.53
C ALA A 241 10.39 -5.85 -3.03
N SER A 242 10.32 -7.05 -3.57
CA SER A 242 11.48 -7.76 -4.09
C SER A 242 11.14 -8.47 -5.39
N ASP A 243 12.11 -8.50 -6.29
CA ASP A 243 12.04 -9.30 -7.51
C ASP A 243 13.32 -10.13 -7.67
N SER A 244 13.23 -11.26 -8.36
CA SER A 244 14.35 -12.19 -8.51
C SER A 244 14.38 -12.82 -9.90
N GLU A 245 15.57 -12.82 -10.51
CA GLU A 245 15.78 -13.37 -11.84
C GLU A 245 16.91 -14.41 -11.82
N THR A 246 16.73 -15.52 -12.52
CA THR A 246 17.71 -16.62 -12.53
C THR A 246 18.36 -16.76 -13.89
N ILE A 247 19.67 -16.57 -13.94
CA ILE A 247 20.46 -16.79 -15.15
C ILE A 247 20.97 -18.23 -15.17
N THR A 248 20.55 -18.99 -16.18
CA THR A 248 20.92 -20.39 -16.33
C THR A 248 22.24 -20.56 -17.10
N VAL A 249 23.14 -21.39 -16.59
CA VAL A 249 24.39 -21.71 -17.28
C VAL A 249 24.26 -23.07 -17.96
N THR A 250 24.47 -23.08 -19.27
CA THR A 250 24.50 -24.31 -20.08
C THR A 250 25.93 -24.82 -20.20
N ASN A 251 26.15 -26.04 -19.69
CA ASN A 251 27.43 -26.73 -19.87
C ASN A 251 27.37 -27.63 -21.11
N PRO A 252 28.46 -27.69 -21.90
CA PRO A 252 28.54 -28.68 -22.96
C PRO A 252 28.45 -30.10 -22.35
N PRO A 253 27.82 -31.06 -23.07
CA PRO A 253 27.72 -32.43 -22.59
C PRO A 253 29.12 -32.98 -22.33
N SER A 254 29.32 -33.56 -21.14
CA SER A 254 30.56 -34.26 -20.79
C SER A 254 30.76 -35.41 -21.80
N PRO A 255 31.99 -35.63 -22.32
CA PRO A 255 32.24 -36.77 -23.20
C PRO A 255 31.93 -38.06 -22.45
N SER A 256 30.87 -38.76 -22.89
CA SER A 256 30.50 -40.07 -22.36
C SER A 256 31.62 -41.07 -22.65
N PRO A 257 32.05 -41.92 -21.70
CA PRO A 257 32.98 -43.00 -21.99
C PRO A 257 32.33 -43.99 -22.95
N SER A 258 32.94 -44.16 -24.12
CA SER A 258 32.53 -45.10 -25.16
C SER A 258 32.32 -46.51 -24.59
N PRO A 259 31.15 -47.15 -24.78
CA PRO A 259 30.97 -48.55 -24.42
C PRO A 259 31.77 -49.47 -25.35
N SER A 260 32.52 -50.38 -24.74
CA SER A 260 33.25 -51.47 -25.41
C SER A 260 32.28 -52.45 -26.10
N PRO A 261 32.61 -53.03 -27.28
CA PRO A 261 31.70 -53.93 -27.98
C PRO A 261 31.59 -55.28 -27.25
N SER A 262 30.35 -55.71 -26.98
CA SER A 262 30.03 -57.06 -26.49
C SER A 262 29.02 -57.70 -27.43
N PRO A 263 29.10 -59.03 -27.70
CA PRO A 263 28.50 -59.64 -28.88
C PRO A 263 27.00 -59.92 -28.73
N SER A 264 26.35 -59.83 -29.88
CA SER A 264 24.94 -60.14 -30.16
C SER A 264 24.50 -61.55 -29.72
N PRO A 265 23.28 -61.68 -29.19
CA PRO A 265 22.46 -62.86 -29.39
C PRO A 265 21.15 -62.57 -30.15
N SER A 266 20.78 -63.55 -30.96
CA SER A 266 19.67 -63.64 -31.92
C SER A 266 18.24 -63.66 -31.29
N PRO A 267 17.16 -63.52 -32.11
CA PRO A 267 15.83 -63.07 -31.68
C PRO A 267 14.81 -64.20 -31.44
N PRO A 268 13.70 -63.91 -30.72
CA PRO A 268 12.36 -64.42 -31.10
C PRO A 268 11.22 -63.39 -30.85
N PRO A 269 9.93 -63.73 -31.04
CA PRO A 269 9.10 -63.77 -32.26
C PRO A 269 7.97 -62.68 -32.28
N PRO A 270 7.10 -62.59 -33.32
CA PRO A 270 6.28 -61.39 -33.57
C PRO A 270 4.82 -61.48 -33.06
N SER A 271 4.29 -60.36 -32.53
CA SER A 271 2.88 -59.85 -32.63
C SER A 271 2.55 -58.85 -31.50
N PRO A 272 1.50 -58.02 -31.60
CA PRO A 272 0.71 -57.59 -32.77
C PRO A 272 0.68 -56.05 -32.95
N SER A 273 0.11 -55.66 -34.08
CA SER A 273 -0.18 -54.30 -34.54
C SER A 273 -0.82 -53.38 -33.49
N PRO A 274 -0.46 -52.08 -33.43
CA PRO A 274 -1.26 -51.10 -32.72
C PRO A 274 -2.59 -50.86 -33.45
N SER A 275 -3.68 -50.96 -32.70
CA SER A 275 -5.03 -50.57 -33.09
C SER A 275 -5.13 -49.04 -33.30
N PRO A 276 -6.06 -48.55 -34.14
CA PRO A 276 -6.22 -47.13 -34.43
C PRO A 276 -6.67 -46.33 -33.20
N PRO A 277 -6.34 -45.03 -33.11
CA PRO A 277 -6.78 -44.17 -32.01
C PRO A 277 -8.32 -44.00 -32.04
N PRO A 278 -9.00 -43.98 -30.87
CA PRO A 278 -10.41 -43.64 -30.81
C PRO A 278 -10.63 -42.14 -31.08
N PRO A 279 -11.82 -41.75 -31.55
CA PRO A 279 -12.11 -40.36 -31.88
C PRO A 279 -12.28 -39.50 -30.61
N SER A 280 -11.93 -38.23 -30.79
CA SER A 280 -12.17 -37.11 -29.89
C SER A 280 -13.62 -37.03 -29.39
N SER A 281 -13.83 -37.05 -28.07
CA SER A 281 -14.83 -36.22 -27.38
C SER A 281 -14.90 -36.53 -25.88
N GLY A 282 -14.54 -35.54 -25.05
CA GLY A 282 -15.06 -35.35 -23.68
C GLY A 282 -14.59 -36.33 -22.59
N CYS A 283 -14.09 -35.80 -21.47
CA CYS A 283 -13.83 -36.60 -20.27
C CYS A 283 -15.12 -37.35 -19.85
N PRO A 284 -15.15 -38.69 -19.82
CA PRO A 284 -16.32 -39.41 -19.33
C PRO A 284 -16.45 -39.27 -17.81
N ASN A 285 -17.70 -39.18 -17.35
CA ASN A 285 -18.08 -39.15 -15.93
C ASN A 285 -17.58 -40.43 -15.21
N PRO A 286 -17.40 -40.44 -13.87
CA PRO A 286 -16.75 -41.53 -13.16
C PRO A 286 -17.50 -42.84 -13.35
N GLN A 287 -16.81 -43.88 -13.84
CA GLN A 287 -17.28 -45.25 -13.68
C GLN A 287 -16.96 -45.69 -12.25
N SER A 288 -17.97 -46.18 -11.54
CA SER A 288 -17.85 -46.76 -10.20
C SER A 288 -16.84 -47.92 -10.23
N GLY A 289 -15.64 -47.69 -9.70
CA GLY A 289 -14.69 -48.74 -9.38
C GLY A 289 -15.04 -49.40 -8.04
N ASP A 290 -14.74 -50.70 -7.91
CA ASP A 290 -15.17 -51.61 -6.84
C ASP A 290 -14.72 -51.27 -5.40
N ASP A 291 -13.98 -50.16 -5.20
CA ASP A 291 -13.44 -49.75 -3.90
C ASP A 291 -14.31 -48.73 -3.14
N GLY A 292 -15.49 -48.38 -3.65
CA GLY A 292 -16.42 -47.47 -2.96
C GLY A 292 -15.92 -46.04 -2.76
N SER A 293 -14.74 -45.69 -3.29
CA SER A 293 -14.21 -44.33 -3.29
C SER A 293 -14.62 -43.62 -4.58
N ASN A 294 -15.51 -42.64 -4.47
CA ASN A 294 -16.03 -41.88 -5.60
C ASN A 294 -14.98 -40.84 -6.07
N ARG A 295 -13.85 -41.32 -6.59
CA ARG A 295 -12.76 -40.45 -7.10
C ARG A 295 -12.90 -40.23 -8.61
N PRO A 296 -12.87 -38.98 -9.09
CA PRO A 296 -12.97 -38.68 -10.52
C PRO A 296 -11.72 -39.12 -11.31
N ASN A 297 -11.92 -39.55 -12.56
CA ASN A 297 -10.88 -40.02 -13.47
C ASN A 297 -9.95 -38.88 -13.92
N ALA A 298 -8.67 -39.20 -14.09
CA ALA A 298 -7.66 -38.34 -14.70
C ALA A 298 -8.06 -37.99 -16.14
N CYS A 299 -8.01 -36.71 -16.54
CA CYS A 299 -8.24 -36.34 -17.95
C CYS A 299 -7.58 -35.02 -18.37
N VAL A 300 -7.15 -34.97 -19.64
CA VAL A 300 -6.74 -33.72 -20.32
C VAL A 300 -7.96 -33.10 -20.99
N ARG A 301 -8.31 -31.86 -20.62
CA ARG A 301 -9.52 -31.16 -21.10
C ARG A 301 -9.30 -30.45 -22.43
N SER A 302 -8.17 -29.75 -22.56
CA SER A 302 -7.84 -29.01 -23.77
C SER A 302 -6.34 -28.70 -23.84
N ILE A 303 -5.86 -28.57 -25.07
CA ILE A 303 -4.52 -28.08 -25.39
C ILE A 303 -4.66 -27.03 -26.50
N VAL A 304 -4.06 -25.86 -26.29
CA VAL A 304 -4.04 -24.77 -27.27
C VAL A 304 -2.59 -24.46 -27.59
N SER A 305 -2.26 -24.40 -28.88
CA SER A 305 -0.92 -23.99 -29.31
C SER A 305 -0.93 -22.53 -29.73
N THR A 306 0.06 -21.77 -29.27
CA THR A 306 0.26 -20.36 -29.63
C THR A 306 1.68 -20.19 -30.16
N ARG A 307 1.82 -19.60 -31.34
CA ARG A 307 3.13 -19.29 -31.90
C ARG A 307 3.68 -18.05 -31.20
N THR A 308 4.78 -18.21 -30.48
CA THR A 308 5.44 -17.14 -29.71
C THR A 308 6.72 -16.64 -30.40
N GLY A 309 7.18 -17.32 -31.46
CA GLY A 309 8.31 -16.85 -32.27
C GLY A 309 8.50 -17.59 -33.60
N PRO A 310 9.59 -17.29 -34.34
CA PRO A 310 9.87 -17.91 -35.64
C PRO A 310 9.95 -19.44 -35.57
N ASN A 311 10.61 -19.95 -34.51
CA ASN A 311 10.82 -21.37 -34.21
C ASN A 311 10.37 -21.73 -32.77
N SER A 312 9.44 -20.96 -32.20
CA SER A 312 8.97 -21.17 -30.83
C SER A 312 7.44 -21.25 -30.77
N ILE A 313 6.96 -22.25 -30.04
CA ILE A 313 5.54 -22.54 -29.84
C ILE A 313 5.33 -22.79 -28.35
N THR A 314 4.30 -22.19 -27.80
CA THR A 314 3.85 -22.42 -26.43
C THR A 314 2.53 -23.19 -26.47
N PHE A 315 2.47 -24.30 -25.74
CA PHE A 315 1.28 -25.11 -25.56
C PHE A 315 0.68 -24.82 -24.18
N ARG A 316 -0.54 -24.33 -24.18
CA ARG A 316 -1.34 -24.10 -22.96
C ARG A 316 -2.27 -25.28 -22.76
N ILE A 317 -2.12 -25.97 -21.63
CA ILE A 317 -2.77 -27.25 -21.35
C ILE A 317 -3.64 -27.11 -20.11
N TRP A 318 -4.89 -27.52 -20.23
CA TRP A 318 -5.81 -27.68 -19.11
C TRP A 318 -6.08 -29.16 -18.86
N ALA A 319 -5.80 -29.62 -17.64
CA ALA A 319 -6.07 -31.00 -17.23
C ALA A 319 -6.63 -31.06 -15.80
N SER A 320 -7.22 -32.19 -15.44
CA SER A 320 -7.84 -32.41 -14.13
C SER A 320 -7.51 -33.81 -13.60
N HIS A 321 -7.29 -33.91 -12.29
CA HIS A 321 -7.10 -35.18 -11.59
C HIS A 321 -5.84 -35.98 -12.00
N CYS A 322 -4.74 -35.31 -12.40
CA CYS A 322 -3.45 -35.94 -12.73
C CYS A 322 -2.60 -36.25 -11.48
N TYR A 323 -3.06 -37.16 -10.62
CA TYR A 323 -2.43 -37.45 -9.32
C TYR A 323 -0.97 -37.91 -9.38
N SER A 324 -0.55 -38.58 -10.46
CA SER A 324 0.82 -39.06 -10.62
C SER A 324 1.66 -38.21 -11.60
N GLY A 325 1.10 -37.12 -12.12
CA GLY A 325 1.78 -36.17 -12.99
C GLY A 325 1.17 -36.04 -14.39
N LEU A 326 1.51 -34.94 -15.05
CA LEU A 326 1.18 -34.65 -16.45
C LEU A 326 2.46 -34.78 -17.28
N SER A 327 2.44 -35.58 -18.35
CA SER A 327 3.52 -35.65 -19.32
C SER A 327 3.11 -34.98 -20.63
N VAL A 328 4.03 -34.21 -21.20
CA VAL A 328 3.84 -33.54 -22.49
C VAL A 328 4.99 -33.90 -23.39
N SER A 329 4.68 -34.39 -24.58
CA SER A 329 5.67 -34.78 -25.57
C SER A 329 5.46 -34.03 -26.88
N TYR A 330 6.57 -33.56 -27.45
CA TYR A 330 6.67 -32.98 -28.78
C TYR A 330 7.85 -33.65 -29.51
N PRO A 331 7.85 -33.80 -30.84
CA PRO A 331 8.95 -34.45 -31.54
C PRO A 331 10.31 -33.82 -31.18
N GLY A 332 11.21 -34.63 -30.62
CA GLY A 332 12.54 -34.21 -30.19
C GLY A 332 12.63 -33.62 -28.77
N ASN A 333 11.50 -33.39 -28.07
CA ASN A 333 11.46 -32.86 -26.71
C ASN A 333 10.30 -33.51 -25.91
N SER A 334 10.63 -34.22 -24.83
CA SER A 334 9.62 -34.76 -23.91
C SER A 334 9.88 -34.20 -22.51
N GLN A 335 8.85 -33.66 -21.85
CA GLN A 335 8.95 -33.15 -20.50
C GLN A 335 7.84 -33.72 -19.63
N THR A 336 8.23 -34.25 -18.47
CA THR A 336 7.30 -34.59 -17.39
C THR A 336 7.18 -33.40 -16.47
N LEU A 337 5.95 -32.95 -16.23
CA LEU A 337 5.65 -31.76 -15.46
C LEU A 337 5.17 -32.16 -14.07
N SER A 338 5.71 -31.48 -13.06
CA SER A 338 5.25 -31.61 -11.68
C SER A 338 3.85 -31.00 -11.57
N TRP A 339 2.86 -31.83 -11.26
CA TRP A 339 1.46 -31.40 -11.16
C TRP A 339 1.21 -30.76 -9.79
N ILE A 340 0.92 -29.46 -9.76
CA ILE A 340 0.52 -28.73 -8.56
C ILE A 340 -0.91 -28.26 -8.81
N ALA A 341 -1.86 -28.83 -8.09
CA ALA A 341 -3.28 -28.67 -8.38
C ALA A 341 -3.95 -27.60 -7.50
N SER A 342 -5.04 -27.02 -8.01
CA SER A 342 -5.94 -26.14 -7.26
C SER A 342 -6.83 -26.92 -6.26
N PRO A 343 -7.22 -26.37 -5.10
CA PRO A 343 -7.88 -27.12 -4.03
C PRO A 343 -9.32 -27.58 -4.29
N SER A 344 -10.03 -26.99 -5.26
CA SER A 344 -11.49 -27.17 -5.39
C SER A 344 -11.91 -28.23 -6.42
N ASP A 345 -11.16 -28.43 -7.50
CA ASP A 345 -11.46 -29.42 -8.55
C ASP A 345 -10.23 -30.20 -9.05
N ASN A 346 -9.08 -30.04 -8.39
CA ASN A 346 -7.80 -30.65 -8.76
C ASN A 346 -7.40 -30.39 -10.23
N SER A 347 -7.84 -29.27 -10.80
CA SER A 347 -7.43 -28.77 -12.12
C SER A 347 -6.22 -27.85 -12.01
N ALA A 348 -5.42 -27.80 -13.08
CA ALA A 348 -4.34 -26.85 -13.25
C ALA A 348 -4.16 -26.50 -14.73
N GLU A 349 -3.69 -25.28 -14.97
CA GLU A 349 -3.27 -24.78 -16.27
C GLU A 349 -1.74 -24.77 -16.32
N TYR A 350 -1.17 -25.25 -17.42
CA TYR A 350 0.28 -25.29 -17.60
C TYR A 350 0.69 -24.81 -18.97
N ASP A 351 1.70 -23.94 -19.02
CA ASP A 351 2.32 -23.45 -20.25
C ASP A 351 3.64 -24.20 -20.50
N TYR A 352 3.70 -24.97 -21.60
CA TYR A 352 4.89 -25.69 -22.05
C TYR A 352 5.43 -25.05 -23.33
N SER A 353 6.63 -24.48 -23.26
CA SER A 353 7.25 -23.80 -24.40
C SER A 353 8.34 -24.65 -25.05
N VAL A 354 8.28 -24.77 -26.37
CA VAL A 354 9.29 -25.46 -27.18
C VAL A 354 10.03 -24.43 -28.01
N SER A 355 11.35 -24.36 -27.83
CA SER A 355 12.29 -23.61 -28.67
C SER A 355 13.00 -24.59 -29.60
N ASN A 356 12.96 -24.36 -30.92
CA ASN A 356 13.29 -25.28 -32.03
C ASN A 356 12.12 -26.17 -32.51
N ALA A 357 10.91 -25.64 -32.57
CA ALA A 357 9.85 -26.30 -33.32
C ALA A 357 10.18 -26.27 -34.83
N SER A 358 10.54 -27.42 -35.41
CA SER A 358 10.82 -27.53 -36.84
C SER A 358 9.54 -27.29 -37.67
N SER A 359 9.70 -26.72 -38.86
CA SER A 359 8.62 -26.32 -39.78
C SER A 359 7.83 -27.48 -40.40
N SER A 360 8.02 -28.72 -39.94
CA SER A 360 7.39 -29.92 -40.47
C SER A 360 6.60 -30.64 -39.38
N SER A 361 5.33 -30.24 -39.22
CA SER A 361 4.25 -31.01 -38.58
C SER A 361 4.64 -31.79 -37.31
N GLY A 362 4.91 -31.08 -36.21
CA GLY A 362 4.93 -31.72 -34.89
C GLY A 362 3.54 -31.79 -34.29
N THR A 363 3.19 -32.95 -33.75
CA THR A 363 1.98 -33.13 -32.92
C THR A 363 2.43 -33.10 -31.47
N ALA A 364 1.87 -32.18 -30.68
CA ALA A 364 2.05 -32.23 -29.22
C ALA A 364 1.01 -33.18 -28.63
N THR A 365 1.45 -34.13 -27.81
CA THR A 365 0.58 -35.04 -27.07
C THR A 365 0.76 -34.79 -25.58
N ALA A 366 -0.34 -34.48 -24.90
CA ALA A 366 -0.39 -34.39 -23.44
C ALA A 366 -1.13 -35.61 -22.88
N THR A 367 -0.54 -36.23 -21.86
CA THR A 367 -1.07 -37.43 -21.21
C THR A 367 -1.13 -37.22 -19.70
N CYS A 368 -2.31 -37.44 -19.12
CA CYS A 368 -2.55 -37.31 -17.68
C CYS A 368 -2.50 -38.71 -17.03
N SER A 369 -1.78 -38.84 -15.92
CA SER A 369 -1.65 -40.13 -15.21
C SER A 369 -2.32 -40.07 -13.84
N GLY A 370 -3.09 -41.11 -13.50
CA GLY A 370 -3.72 -41.26 -12.19
C GLY A 370 -4.16 -42.71 -11.92
N ASN A 371 -3.99 -43.18 -10.66
CA ASN A 371 -4.36 -44.54 -10.23
C ASN A 371 -3.82 -45.66 -11.15
N GLY A 372 -2.53 -45.59 -11.51
CA GLY A 372 -1.85 -46.64 -12.30
C GLY A 372 -2.31 -46.76 -13.76
N THR A 373 -3.17 -45.85 -14.25
CA THR A 373 -3.71 -45.88 -15.61
C THR A 373 -3.56 -44.50 -16.28
N SER A 374 -3.16 -44.46 -17.55
CA SER A 374 -3.05 -43.24 -18.36
C SER A 374 -4.35 -42.98 -19.12
N TRP A 375 -4.94 -41.79 -18.96
CA TRP A 375 -6.22 -41.43 -19.58
C TRP A 375 -6.10 -40.12 -20.38
N GLY A 376 -6.40 -40.21 -21.67
CA GLY A 376 -6.56 -39.08 -22.60
C GLY A 376 -5.27 -38.63 -23.27
N ASP A 377 -5.17 -38.91 -24.57
CA ASP A 377 -4.22 -38.25 -25.47
C ASP A 377 -4.98 -37.16 -26.22
N VAL A 378 -4.73 -35.89 -25.90
CA VAL A 378 -5.19 -34.78 -26.74
C VAL A 378 -4.02 -34.30 -27.56
N SER A 379 -4.19 -34.37 -28.88
CA SER A 379 -3.18 -33.97 -29.86
C SER A 379 -3.57 -32.68 -30.55
N VAL A 380 -2.61 -31.76 -30.68
CA VAL A 380 -2.76 -30.57 -31.53
C VAL A 380 -1.59 -30.49 -32.51
N SER A 381 -1.90 -30.23 -33.78
CA SER A 381 -0.90 -29.97 -34.80
C SER A 381 -0.34 -28.56 -34.62
N ALA A 382 0.98 -28.45 -34.55
CA ALA A 382 1.70 -27.18 -34.34
C ALA A 382 1.53 -26.14 -35.47
N TRP A 383 0.96 -26.53 -36.61
CA TRP A 383 0.83 -25.70 -37.81
C TRP A 383 -0.56 -25.85 -38.43
N GLY A 384 -1.61 -25.44 -37.70
CA GLY A 384 -2.91 -25.14 -38.29
C GLY A 384 -2.88 -23.79 -38.99
N GLN A 385 -3.37 -23.71 -40.24
CA GLN A 385 -3.56 -22.43 -40.94
C GLN A 385 -4.36 -21.45 -40.07
N PRO A 386 -4.04 -20.14 -40.08
CA PRO A 386 -4.78 -19.16 -39.31
C PRO A 386 -6.24 -19.15 -39.77
N SER A 387 -7.16 -19.46 -38.86
CA SER A 387 -8.56 -19.07 -38.99
C SER A 387 -8.60 -17.56 -39.28
N PRO A 388 -9.48 -17.06 -40.18
CA PRO A 388 -9.63 -15.63 -40.38
C PRO A 388 -9.94 -14.97 -39.02
N PRO A 389 -9.39 -13.77 -38.75
CA PRO A 389 -9.62 -13.09 -37.49
C PRO A 389 -11.13 -12.95 -37.27
N PRO A 390 -11.64 -13.18 -36.06
CA PRO A 390 -13.04 -12.88 -35.76
C PRO A 390 -13.31 -11.41 -36.10
N PRO A 391 -14.50 -11.08 -36.63
CA PRO A 391 -14.83 -9.70 -36.94
C PRO A 391 -14.61 -8.82 -35.71
N SER A 392 -13.99 -7.67 -35.94
CA SER A 392 -13.65 -6.69 -34.91
C SER A 392 -14.82 -6.49 -33.94
N PRO A 393 -14.60 -6.57 -32.61
CA PRO A 393 -15.65 -6.23 -31.68
C PRO A 393 -16.12 -4.79 -31.96
N PRO A 394 -17.43 -4.50 -31.91
CA PRO A 394 -17.91 -3.14 -32.04
C PRO A 394 -17.23 -2.27 -30.97
N PRO A 395 -17.01 -0.97 -31.24
CA PRO A 395 -16.35 -0.08 -30.30
C PRO A 395 -17.05 -0.21 -28.96
N ILE A 396 -16.30 -0.61 -27.93
CA ILE A 396 -16.77 -0.65 -26.56
C ILE A 396 -17.05 0.81 -26.22
N THR A 397 -18.31 1.22 -26.33
CA THR A 397 -18.77 2.44 -25.69
C THR A 397 -18.44 2.28 -24.22
N PRO A 398 -17.69 3.22 -23.61
CA PRO A 398 -17.41 3.15 -22.18
C PRO A 398 -18.75 2.99 -21.46
N PRO A 399 -18.83 2.14 -20.42
CA PRO A 399 -20.06 1.98 -19.67
C PRO A 399 -20.56 3.37 -19.24
N PRO A 400 -21.87 3.63 -19.32
CA PRO A 400 -22.41 4.92 -18.90
C PRO A 400 -21.95 5.20 -17.47
N PRO A 401 -21.54 6.45 -17.15
CA PRO A 401 -21.10 6.79 -15.81
C PRO A 401 -22.17 6.41 -14.80
N VAL A 402 -21.78 5.69 -13.77
CA VAL A 402 -22.70 5.31 -12.70
C VAL A 402 -22.84 6.53 -11.79
N TRP A 403 -24.07 7.04 -11.72
CA TRP A 403 -24.44 8.14 -10.87
C TRP A 403 -25.09 7.61 -9.61
N GLU A 404 -24.64 8.09 -8.46
CA GLU A 404 -25.16 7.68 -7.16
C GLU A 404 -25.35 8.89 -6.26
N THR A 405 -26.55 9.04 -5.70
CA THR A 405 -26.86 10.08 -4.72
C THR A 405 -26.60 9.54 -3.32
N ARG A 406 -25.73 10.21 -2.56
CA ARG A 406 -25.41 9.86 -1.18
C ARG A 406 -25.73 11.00 -0.23
N THR A 407 -26.09 10.65 1.00
CA THR A 407 -26.13 11.61 2.10
C THR A 407 -24.72 11.83 2.60
N VAL A 408 -24.29 13.08 2.69
CA VAL A 408 -22.92 13.48 3.05
C VAL A 408 -22.92 14.63 4.07
N CYS A 409 -21.79 14.81 4.75
CA CYS A 409 -21.52 15.96 5.60
C CYS A 409 -20.54 16.92 4.91
N GLY A 410 -20.85 18.22 4.92
CA GLY A 410 -19.92 19.27 4.52
C GLY A 410 -20.58 20.64 4.35
N ASP A 411 -19.89 21.55 3.68
CA ASP A 411 -20.35 22.91 3.41
C ASP A 411 -20.59 23.13 1.90
N PRO A 412 -21.86 23.08 1.44
CA PRO A 412 -22.17 23.30 0.04
C PRO A 412 -21.95 24.74 -0.46
N TRP A 413 -21.87 25.73 0.44
CA TRP A 413 -21.59 27.11 0.07
C TRP A 413 -20.10 27.37 -0.09
N ALA A 414 -19.26 26.68 0.69
CA ALA A 414 -17.81 26.71 0.54
C ALA A 414 -17.28 25.67 -0.47
N GLY A 415 -18.11 24.69 -0.87
CA GLY A 415 -17.71 23.61 -1.77
C GLY A 415 -16.86 22.53 -1.09
N GLU A 416 -16.94 22.42 0.24
CA GLU A 416 -16.09 21.55 1.05
C GLU A 416 -16.84 20.27 1.45
N TYR A 417 -16.40 19.13 0.92
CA TYR A 417 -16.90 17.80 1.29
C TYR A 417 -16.03 17.19 2.39
N LEU A 418 -16.62 16.75 3.51
CA LEU A 418 -15.90 16.06 4.59
C LEU A 418 -15.91 14.54 4.41
N HIS A 419 -17.10 13.94 4.52
CA HIS A 419 -17.25 12.48 4.50
C HIS A 419 -18.69 12.05 4.16
N ASP A 420 -18.82 10.77 3.79
CA ASP A 420 -20.11 10.11 3.56
C ASP A 420 -20.87 9.94 4.89
N GLY A 421 -22.19 10.08 4.86
CA GLY A 421 -23.07 10.00 6.03
C GLY A 421 -23.58 11.34 6.55
N GLY A 422 -24.18 11.35 7.73
CA GLY A 422 -24.68 12.58 8.36
C GLY A 422 -23.63 13.24 9.25
N CYS A 423 -23.66 14.57 9.36
CA CYS A 423 -22.80 15.30 10.28
C CYS A 423 -23.08 14.92 11.74
N THR A 424 -22.03 14.82 12.52
CA THR A 424 -22.04 14.72 13.98
C THR A 424 -22.51 16.04 14.63
N PRO A 425 -22.92 16.02 15.92
CA PRO A 425 -23.27 17.24 16.65
C PRO A 425 -22.13 18.28 16.69
N GLU A 426 -20.89 17.83 16.80
CA GLU A 426 -19.70 18.67 16.82
C GLU A 426 -19.49 19.36 15.45
N GLU A 427 -19.61 18.61 14.35
CA GLU A 427 -19.48 19.16 12.99
C GLU A 427 -20.56 20.19 12.67
N ARG A 428 -21.78 20.00 13.17
CA ARG A 428 -22.86 21.00 13.04
C ARG A 428 -22.56 22.30 13.78
N ASN A 429 -21.82 22.26 14.89
CA ASN A 429 -21.40 23.48 15.59
C ASN A 429 -20.35 24.28 14.81
N PHE A 430 -19.62 23.63 13.89
CA PHE A 430 -18.69 24.29 12.97
C PHE A 430 -19.36 24.82 11.69
N GLY A 431 -20.67 24.64 11.54
CA GLY A 431 -21.45 25.15 10.41
C GLY A 431 -21.65 24.15 9.28
N TYR A 432 -21.15 22.92 9.38
CA TYR A 432 -21.38 21.88 8.39
C TYR A 432 -22.81 21.35 8.46
N ILE A 433 -23.36 21.00 7.29
CA ILE A 433 -24.72 20.48 7.18
C ILE A 433 -24.74 19.09 6.55
N THR A 434 -25.70 18.28 6.99
CA THR A 434 -26.02 17.03 6.32
C THR A 434 -26.86 17.35 5.10
N THR A 435 -26.38 16.99 3.91
CA THR A 435 -27.11 17.22 2.66
C THR A 435 -26.84 16.08 1.67
N LEU A 436 -27.54 16.08 0.54
CA LEU A 436 -27.30 15.12 -0.54
C LEU A 436 -26.18 15.62 -1.44
N ALA A 437 -25.39 14.68 -1.97
CA ALA A 437 -24.42 14.94 -3.00
C ALA A 437 -24.45 13.84 -4.06
N CYS A 438 -24.13 14.23 -5.28
CA CYS A 438 -24.11 13.38 -6.44
C CYS A 438 -22.68 12.91 -6.71
N PHE A 439 -22.51 11.61 -6.87
CA PHE A 439 -21.24 10.96 -7.14
C PHE A 439 -21.22 10.36 -8.54
N ARG A 440 -20.10 10.55 -9.25
CA ARG A 440 -19.86 9.97 -10.55
C ARG A 440 -18.74 8.95 -10.45
N ASN A 441 -19.05 7.67 -10.71
CA ASN A 441 -18.11 6.55 -10.56
C ASN A 441 -17.43 6.53 -9.17
N GLY A 442 -18.18 6.89 -8.12
CA GLY A 442 -17.68 6.90 -6.74
C GLY A 442 -16.87 8.13 -6.32
N GLN A 443 -16.70 9.13 -7.19
CA GLN A 443 -16.11 10.42 -6.82
C GLN A 443 -17.17 11.51 -6.68
N PHE A 444 -16.99 12.40 -5.70
CA PHE A 444 -17.87 13.55 -5.50
C PHE A 444 -17.87 14.44 -6.75
N ASP A 445 -19.05 14.73 -7.29
CA ASP A 445 -19.22 15.55 -8.49
C ASP A 445 -19.81 16.92 -8.11
N HIS A 446 -21.02 16.94 -7.52
CA HIS A 446 -21.67 18.18 -7.07
C HIS A 446 -22.67 17.94 -5.93
N TRP A 447 -23.04 19.04 -5.26
CA TRP A 447 -24.05 19.05 -4.20
C TRP A 447 -25.47 18.94 -4.77
N GLY A 448 -26.32 18.12 -4.16
CA GLY A 448 -27.66 17.79 -4.63
C GLY A 448 -27.80 16.32 -5.04
N GLY A 449 -28.99 15.94 -5.52
CA GLY A 449 -29.21 14.60 -6.08
C GLY A 449 -28.78 14.51 -7.54
N CYS A 450 -28.20 13.36 -7.91
CA CYS A 450 -28.28 12.83 -9.27
C CYS A 450 -29.74 12.41 -9.57
#